data_AF-A0A7V4IWH0-F1
#
_entry.id   AF-A0A7V4IWH0-F1
#
_cell.length_a   1.000
_cell.length_b   1.000
_cell.length_c   1.000
_cell.angle_alpha   90.00
_cell.angle_beta   90.00
_cell.angle_gamma   90.00
#
_symmetry.space_group_name_H-M   'P 1'
#
loop_
_entity.id
_entity.type
_entity.pdbx_description
1 polymer ?
#
loop_
_entity_poly.entity_id
_entity_poly.type
_entity_poly.pdbx_seq_one_letter_code
_entity_poly.pdbx_strand_id
1 'polypeptide(L)'
;MPPKILVSAGEASGDLYTAALVENLRRRRPEVEFFGCAGTRMRQAGVRAVVDAASLNVVGRTSMEVGVRVEAENLRTGEVRILFTCDLYNEGVDLPFVDCLLLLRPTESVTLFLQQLGRGLRLHEGKETCLVLDFIGRAHRRFRFDLRLSALTGLRRVELRRALEEQAVRLPPGCGFNLQREAREAVLENLREHLDANLRRLEREVQDQARDGTPVTLAGFLERSGFVIGDIYQRCGWTTLRRKAGLLPALPPEDADEEAQWSRGLGRLLHIDDDLRLDAIRRLVVEGQSPRDEGDRRLLRAFAARWATQPRQQLATSILHERLRRFPELRRELAEVLEVLAARRQLAAPDRRWTDDEPLAVHAHYEREEMLCLLGNWTDERQPPWREGVRFLEATRTDLFVVTLEKAEHRFSPQVRYQDYVINRDLFHWQSQNATGPDSPTGQRYLTGHVDGQPARHLLFVRRTHQDAFQFLGSLAHVASQGAKPMSITWRVTPAMPMDMVEGTSAAG
;
A
#
# COMPACT_ATOMS: atom_id res chain seq x y z
N MET A 1 -4.29 42.22 -19.19
CA MET A 1 -3.90 41.36 -20.33
C MET A 1 -4.83 40.16 -20.36
N PRO A 2 -5.20 39.64 -21.55
CA PRO A 2 -5.93 38.37 -21.66
C PRO A 2 -5.17 37.24 -20.95
N PRO A 3 -5.87 36.29 -20.30
CA PRO A 3 -5.21 35.15 -19.66
C PRO A 3 -4.48 34.32 -20.71
N LYS A 4 -3.22 34.01 -20.42
CA LYS A 4 -2.33 33.22 -21.27
C LYS A 4 -2.22 31.81 -20.71
N ILE A 5 -2.66 30.83 -21.49
CA ILE A 5 -2.63 29.41 -21.14
C ILE A 5 -1.61 28.71 -22.04
N LEU A 6 -0.63 28.07 -21.43
CA LEU A 6 0.29 27.22 -22.13
C LEU A 6 -0.24 25.80 -22.22
N VAL A 7 -0.14 25.21 -23.40
CA VAL A 7 -0.54 23.85 -23.68
C VAL A 7 0.61 23.09 -24.34
N SER A 8 0.94 21.91 -23.80
CA SER A 8 2.02 21.08 -24.30
C SER A 8 1.55 19.65 -24.56
N ALA A 9 1.33 19.33 -25.84
CA ALA A 9 1.10 17.97 -26.31
C ALA A 9 2.40 17.40 -26.89
N GLY A 10 2.94 16.37 -26.24
CA GLY A 10 4.08 15.59 -26.75
C GLY A 10 3.68 14.43 -27.66
N GLU A 11 2.39 14.08 -27.70
CA GLU A 11 1.87 12.88 -28.34
C GLU A 11 0.45 13.11 -28.93
N ALA A 12 0.00 12.21 -29.80
CA ALA A 12 -1.29 12.34 -30.50
C ALA A 12 -2.52 12.33 -29.58
N SER A 13 -2.45 11.62 -28.45
CA SER A 13 -3.51 11.60 -27.43
C SER A 13 -3.63 12.95 -26.71
N GLY A 14 -2.49 13.55 -26.35
CA GLY A 14 -2.43 14.88 -25.75
C GLY A 14 -2.96 15.97 -26.68
N ASP A 15 -2.66 15.88 -27.98
CA ASP A 15 -3.18 16.80 -29.00
C ASP A 15 -4.73 16.72 -29.09
N LEU A 16 -5.30 15.51 -29.00
CA LEU A 16 -6.75 15.32 -29.02
C LEU A 16 -7.46 15.95 -27.81
N TYR A 17 -7.05 15.57 -26.59
CA TYR A 17 -7.74 16.02 -25.38
C TYR A 17 -7.59 17.53 -25.16
N THR A 18 -6.41 18.06 -25.45
CA THR A 18 -6.12 19.48 -25.29
C THR A 18 -6.88 20.31 -26.32
N ALA A 19 -7.01 19.85 -27.57
CA ALA A 19 -7.84 20.52 -28.57
C ALA A 19 -9.30 20.62 -28.12
N ALA A 20 -9.88 19.52 -27.63
CA ALA A 20 -11.25 19.51 -27.12
C ALA A 20 -11.46 20.47 -25.94
N LEU A 21 -10.48 20.55 -25.02
CA LEU A 21 -10.49 21.51 -23.92
C LEU A 21 -10.47 22.95 -24.44
N VAL A 22 -9.55 23.27 -25.35
CA VAL A 22 -9.37 24.62 -25.93
C VAL A 22 -10.64 25.07 -26.66
N GLU A 23 -11.25 24.21 -27.47
CA GLU A 23 -12.50 24.52 -28.19
C GLU A 23 -13.66 24.86 -27.25
N ASN A 24 -13.77 24.15 -26.13
CA ASN A 24 -14.82 24.40 -25.15
C ASN A 24 -14.54 25.66 -24.33
N LEU A 25 -13.28 25.88 -23.95
CA LEU A 25 -12.89 27.08 -23.21
C LEU A 25 -13.06 28.33 -24.05
N ARG A 26 -12.64 28.33 -25.32
CA ARG A 26 -12.81 29.48 -26.22
C ARG A 26 -14.26 29.87 -26.46
N ARG A 27 -15.16 28.89 -26.55
CA ARG A 27 -16.61 29.16 -26.66
C ARG A 27 -17.16 29.94 -25.46
N ARG A 28 -16.56 29.76 -24.28
CA ARG A 28 -16.99 30.41 -23.03
C ARG A 28 -16.19 31.66 -22.69
N ARG A 29 -14.92 31.69 -23.08
CA ARG A 29 -13.90 32.69 -22.74
C ARG A 29 -13.04 32.98 -23.98
N PRO A 30 -13.58 33.69 -24.98
CA PRO A 30 -12.90 33.95 -26.24
C PRO A 30 -11.66 34.83 -26.10
N GLU A 31 -11.53 35.56 -24.99
CA GLU A 31 -10.39 36.41 -24.69
C GLU A 31 -9.14 35.64 -24.23
N VAL A 32 -9.23 34.34 -23.99
CA VAL A 32 -8.08 33.53 -23.54
C VAL A 32 -7.16 33.19 -24.71
N GLU A 33 -5.86 33.44 -24.53
CA GLU A 33 -4.83 33.10 -25.50
C GLU A 33 -4.22 31.74 -25.16
N PHE A 34 -4.23 30.82 -26.13
CA PHE A 34 -3.61 29.51 -26.01
C PHE A 34 -2.37 29.42 -26.91
N PHE A 35 -1.26 28.95 -26.36
CA PHE A 35 -0.03 28.75 -27.12
C PHE A 35 0.81 27.61 -26.53
N GLY A 36 1.80 27.09 -27.28
CA GLY A 36 2.75 26.10 -26.76
C GLY A 36 3.12 25.02 -27.77
N CYS A 37 3.44 23.82 -27.29
CA CYS A 37 3.72 22.66 -28.15
C CYS A 37 2.39 22.05 -28.62
N ALA A 38 2.06 22.25 -29.88
CA ALA A 38 0.76 21.94 -30.44
C ALA A 38 0.87 21.04 -31.67
N GLY A 39 0.09 19.96 -31.66
CA GLY A 39 -0.13 19.13 -32.84
C GLY A 39 -1.20 19.72 -33.75
N THR A 40 -1.59 18.94 -34.76
CA THR A 40 -2.51 19.39 -35.81
C THR A 40 -3.88 19.79 -35.25
N ARG A 41 -4.43 19.03 -34.28
CA ARG A 41 -5.77 19.31 -33.73
C ARG A 41 -5.78 20.54 -32.85
N MET A 42 -4.77 20.72 -32.01
CA MET A 42 -4.65 21.93 -31.18
C MET A 42 -4.52 23.19 -32.03
N ARG A 43 -3.76 23.13 -33.14
CA ARG A 43 -3.67 24.24 -34.10
C ARG A 43 -5.01 24.56 -34.75
N GLN A 44 -5.81 23.55 -35.09
CA GLN A 44 -7.17 23.74 -35.61
C GLN A 44 -8.13 24.34 -34.57
N ALA A 45 -7.98 23.96 -33.30
CA ALA A 45 -8.66 24.62 -32.17
C ALA A 45 -8.15 26.06 -31.92
N GLY A 46 -7.11 26.47 -32.67
CA GLY A 46 -6.51 27.78 -32.73
C GLY A 46 -5.54 28.09 -31.59
N VAL A 47 -4.87 27.07 -31.07
CA VAL A 47 -3.65 27.21 -30.27
C VAL A 47 -2.52 27.74 -31.16
N ARG A 48 -1.84 28.80 -30.72
CA ARG A 48 -0.63 29.31 -31.39
C ARG A 48 0.54 28.37 -31.11
N ALA A 49 0.96 27.60 -32.10
CA ALA A 49 2.11 26.70 -31.95
C ALA A 49 3.41 27.51 -31.81
N VAL A 50 4.11 27.29 -30.69
CA VAL A 50 5.48 27.76 -30.47
C VAL A 50 6.47 26.66 -30.85
N VAL A 51 6.08 25.39 -30.63
CA VAL A 51 6.80 24.19 -31.05
C VAL A 51 5.83 23.29 -31.81
N ASP A 52 6.29 22.67 -32.90
CA ASP A 52 5.51 21.66 -33.62
C ASP A 52 5.65 20.31 -32.93
N ALA A 53 4.54 19.72 -32.49
CA ALA A 53 4.58 18.40 -31.86
C ALA A 53 5.17 17.33 -32.79
N ALA A 54 5.04 17.45 -34.11
CA ALA A 54 5.66 16.54 -35.07
C ALA A 54 7.19 16.69 -35.14
N SER A 55 7.72 17.88 -34.82
CA SER A 55 9.16 18.13 -34.77
C SER A 55 9.84 17.52 -33.53
N LEU A 56 9.07 17.20 -32.47
CA LEU A 56 9.58 16.52 -31.28
C LEU A 56 10.05 15.08 -31.54
N ASN A 57 9.53 14.40 -32.57
CA ASN A 57 10.00 13.08 -32.96
C ASN A 57 11.40 13.08 -33.59
N VAL A 58 11.92 14.26 -33.97
CA VAL A 58 13.19 14.41 -34.72
C VAL A 58 14.28 15.08 -33.86
N VAL A 59 13.91 15.79 -32.79
CA VAL A 59 14.84 16.58 -31.97
C VAL A 59 15.03 15.90 -30.60
N GLY A 60 16.25 15.45 -30.30
CA GLY A 60 16.57 14.67 -29.10
C GLY A 60 16.29 15.35 -27.75
N ARG A 61 16.36 14.56 -26.67
CA ARG A 61 16.08 14.89 -25.25
C ARG A 61 16.51 16.29 -24.77
N THR A 62 17.62 16.82 -25.26
CA THR A 62 18.22 18.09 -24.80
C THR A 62 17.39 19.33 -25.15
N SER A 63 16.71 19.34 -26.30
CA SER A 63 15.88 20.51 -26.69
C SER A 63 14.56 20.58 -25.92
N MET A 64 14.08 19.44 -25.42
CA MET A 64 12.89 19.37 -24.55
C MET A 64 13.15 19.98 -23.18
N GLU A 65 14.31 19.72 -22.58
CA GLU A 65 14.68 20.27 -21.26
C GLU A 65 14.76 21.80 -21.26
N VAL A 66 15.26 22.40 -22.34
CA VAL A 66 15.36 23.86 -22.47
C VAL A 66 13.97 24.51 -22.59
N GLY A 67 13.08 23.95 -23.43
CA GLY A 67 11.70 24.44 -23.54
C GLY A 67 10.94 24.32 -22.22
N VAL A 68 11.08 23.19 -21.53
CA VAL A 68 10.44 22.95 -20.23
C VAL A 68 10.88 23.95 -19.15
N ARG A 69 12.17 24.31 -19.09
CA ARG A 69 12.68 25.29 -18.12
C ARG A 69 12.18 26.71 -18.39
N VAL A 70 12.10 27.11 -19.66
CA VAL A 70 11.58 28.43 -20.03
C VAL A 70 10.10 28.56 -19.66
N GLU A 71 9.30 27.52 -19.90
CA GLU A 71 7.87 27.59 -19.59
C GLU A 71 7.55 27.43 -18.10
N ALA A 72 8.37 26.69 -17.36
CA ALA A 72 8.34 26.70 -15.90
C ALA A 72 8.59 28.11 -15.34
N GLU A 73 9.54 28.85 -15.93
CA GLU A 73 9.86 30.22 -15.54
C GLU A 73 8.73 31.20 -15.91
N ASN A 74 8.09 31.03 -17.06
CA ASN A 74 6.91 31.81 -17.45
C ASN A 74 5.71 31.55 -16.53
N LEU A 75 5.55 30.32 -16.04
CA LEU A 75 4.55 29.98 -15.02
C LEU A 75 4.93 30.63 -13.66
N ARG A 76 6.21 30.62 -13.28
CA ARG A 76 6.71 31.22 -12.04
C ARG A 76 6.52 32.74 -12.01
N THR A 77 6.78 33.41 -13.12
CA THR A 77 6.62 34.87 -13.28
C THR A 77 5.15 35.28 -13.48
N GLY A 78 4.25 34.33 -13.73
CA GLY A 78 2.83 34.58 -13.96
C GLY A 78 2.50 35.10 -15.36
N GLU A 79 3.47 35.10 -16.28
CA GLU A 79 3.24 35.32 -17.72
C GLU A 79 2.34 34.24 -18.32
N VAL A 80 2.47 33.01 -17.80
CA VAL A 80 1.56 31.89 -18.02
C VAL A 80 0.82 31.62 -16.72
N ARG A 81 -0.50 31.36 -16.81
CA ARG A 81 -1.33 31.05 -15.64
C ARG A 81 -1.61 29.57 -15.46
N ILE A 82 -1.63 28.81 -16.54
CA ILE A 82 -1.92 27.38 -16.53
C ILE A 82 -0.99 26.69 -17.54
N LEU A 83 -0.43 25.55 -17.12
CA LEU A 83 0.44 24.69 -17.90
C LEU A 83 -0.23 23.32 -18.06
N PHE A 84 -0.67 22.98 -19.27
CA PHE A 84 -1.17 21.63 -19.58
C PHE A 84 -0.06 20.74 -20.13
N THR A 85 0.02 19.51 -19.63
CA THR A 85 1.09 18.57 -19.99
C THR A 85 0.54 17.16 -20.19
N CYS A 86 0.95 16.49 -21.27
CA CYS A 86 0.74 15.04 -21.44
C CYS A 86 2.09 14.34 -21.54
N ASP A 87 2.37 13.45 -20.57
CA ASP A 87 3.51 12.51 -20.45
C ASP A 87 4.94 13.12 -20.42
N LEU A 88 5.13 14.36 -20.89
CA LEU A 88 6.39 15.12 -20.88
C LEU A 88 6.91 15.51 -19.50
N TYR A 89 6.11 15.40 -18.44
CA TYR A 89 6.46 15.84 -17.09
C TYR A 89 6.60 14.69 -16.09
N ASN A 90 6.54 13.42 -16.53
CA ASN A 90 6.60 12.29 -15.60
C ASN A 90 7.99 12.17 -14.92
N GLU A 91 9.08 12.61 -15.56
CA GLU A 91 10.44 12.61 -14.99
C GLU A 91 11.10 14.01 -15.14
N GLY A 92 11.67 14.55 -14.05
CA GLY A 92 12.73 15.59 -14.15
C GLY A 92 12.37 17.07 -13.94
N VAL A 93 11.11 17.46 -13.75
CA VAL A 93 10.72 18.88 -13.56
C VAL A 93 10.16 19.14 -12.15
N ASP A 94 10.86 19.96 -11.38
CA ASP A 94 10.47 20.38 -10.02
C ASP A 94 9.81 21.77 -10.05
N LEU A 95 8.52 21.84 -9.73
CA LEU A 95 7.70 23.07 -9.74
C LEU A 95 7.07 23.31 -8.36
N PRO A 96 7.86 23.64 -7.32
CA PRO A 96 7.35 23.72 -5.95
C PRO A 96 6.34 24.86 -5.74
N PHE A 97 6.42 25.90 -6.56
CA PHE A 97 5.54 27.08 -6.53
C PHE A 97 4.13 26.83 -7.07
N VAL A 98 3.85 25.69 -7.71
CA VAL A 98 2.52 25.38 -8.25
C VAL A 98 1.54 25.13 -7.10
N ASP A 99 0.44 25.86 -7.09
CA ASP A 99 -0.61 25.83 -6.07
C ASP A 99 -1.93 25.19 -6.57
N CYS A 100 -2.02 24.83 -7.85
CA CYS A 100 -3.21 24.22 -8.43
C CYS A 100 -2.86 23.07 -9.39
N LEU A 101 -3.47 21.90 -9.17
CA LEU A 101 -3.36 20.73 -10.03
C LEU A 101 -4.70 20.41 -10.68
N LEU A 102 -4.70 20.27 -12.01
CA LEU A 102 -5.87 19.86 -12.80
C LEU A 102 -5.66 18.45 -13.34
N LEU A 103 -6.38 17.47 -12.79
CA LEU A 103 -6.34 16.08 -13.24
C LEU A 103 -7.48 15.86 -14.22
N LEU A 104 -7.15 15.94 -15.52
CA LEU A 104 -8.12 15.88 -16.62
C LEU A 104 -8.13 14.53 -17.35
N ARG A 105 -7.31 13.57 -16.94
CA ARG A 105 -7.25 12.23 -17.51
C ARG A 105 -7.66 11.19 -16.47
N PRO A 106 -8.27 10.07 -16.88
CA PRO A 106 -8.39 8.90 -16.02
C PRO A 106 -6.99 8.35 -15.74
N THR A 107 -6.39 8.76 -14.63
CA THR A 107 -5.12 8.20 -14.15
C THR A 107 -5.41 6.91 -13.39
N GLU A 108 -5.26 5.76 -14.04
CA GLU A 108 -5.56 4.45 -13.45
C GLU A 108 -4.49 3.97 -12.46
N SER A 109 -3.22 4.32 -12.72
CA SER A 109 -2.11 4.00 -11.82
C SER A 109 -2.15 4.91 -10.58
N VAL A 110 -2.27 4.29 -9.40
CA VAL A 110 -2.17 4.99 -8.11
C VAL A 110 -0.81 5.68 -7.98
N THR A 111 0.26 5.06 -8.46
CA THR A 111 1.62 5.60 -8.39
C THR A 111 1.74 6.89 -9.19
N LEU A 112 1.30 6.89 -10.46
CA LEU A 112 1.30 8.10 -11.28
C LEU A 112 0.41 9.18 -10.66
N PHE A 113 -0.73 8.78 -10.10
CA PHE A 113 -1.62 9.71 -9.40
C PHE A 113 -0.96 10.36 -8.17
N LEU A 114 -0.29 9.58 -7.32
CA LEU A 114 0.44 10.09 -6.15
C LEU A 114 1.65 10.93 -6.57
N GLN A 115 2.36 10.56 -7.63
CA GLN A 115 3.46 11.36 -8.18
C GLN A 115 2.96 12.70 -8.73
N GLN A 116 1.82 12.72 -9.42
CA GLN A 116 1.18 13.96 -9.90
C GLN A 116 0.77 14.84 -8.71
N LEU A 117 0.14 14.25 -7.69
CA LEU A 117 -0.26 14.96 -6.49
C LEU A 117 0.94 15.55 -5.74
N GLY A 118 2.00 14.75 -5.55
CA GLY A 118 3.21 15.14 -4.83
C GLY A 118 3.92 16.38 -5.40
N ARG A 119 3.68 16.73 -6.67
CA ARG A 119 4.21 17.96 -7.29
C ARG A 119 3.59 19.20 -6.66
N GLY A 120 2.28 19.19 -6.46
CA GLY A 120 1.54 20.29 -5.83
C GLY A 120 1.68 20.31 -4.30
N LEU A 121 2.10 19.22 -3.66
CA LEU A 121 2.24 19.17 -2.21
C LEU A 121 3.60 19.66 -1.68
N ARG A 122 4.53 20.05 -2.57
CA ARG A 122 5.82 20.63 -2.15
C ARG A 122 5.62 21.99 -1.50
N LEU A 123 6.33 22.22 -0.40
CA LEU A 123 6.34 23.51 0.31
C LEU A 123 7.09 24.55 -0.52
N HIS A 124 6.56 25.79 -0.54
CA HIS A 124 7.17 26.92 -1.23
C HIS A 124 6.79 28.23 -0.53
N GLU A 125 7.68 29.21 -0.55
CA GLU A 125 7.41 30.54 0.01
C GLU A 125 6.25 31.22 -0.74
N GLY A 126 5.29 31.80 0.00
CA GLY A 126 4.10 32.42 -0.58
C GLY A 126 2.99 31.45 -1.02
N LYS A 127 3.16 30.14 -0.81
CA LYS A 127 2.16 29.12 -1.09
C LYS A 127 1.52 28.61 0.19
N GLU A 128 0.27 29.03 0.44
CA GLU A 128 -0.48 28.66 1.65
C GLU A 128 -1.26 27.34 1.47
N THR A 129 -1.77 27.08 0.28
CA THR A 129 -2.61 25.92 -0.02
C THR A 129 -2.31 25.35 -1.40
N CYS A 130 -2.69 24.08 -1.63
CA CYS A 130 -2.68 23.47 -2.94
C CYS A 130 -4.09 22.97 -3.28
N LEU A 131 -4.70 23.50 -4.34
CA LEU A 131 -6.00 23.06 -4.85
C LEU A 131 -5.81 21.92 -5.85
N VAL A 132 -6.51 20.81 -5.66
CA VAL A 132 -6.48 19.67 -6.59
C VAL A 132 -7.88 19.44 -7.13
N LEU A 133 -8.04 19.57 -8.44
CA LEU A 133 -9.30 19.34 -9.13
C LEU A 133 -9.20 18.08 -9.98
N ASP A 134 -9.86 17.02 -9.53
CA ASP A 134 -9.98 15.76 -10.26
C ASP A 134 -11.31 15.68 -11.01
N PHE A 135 -11.24 15.67 -12.33
CA PHE A 135 -12.42 15.64 -13.19
C PHE A 135 -12.84 14.19 -13.43
N ILE A 136 -13.73 13.72 -12.57
CA ILE A 136 -14.29 12.37 -12.63
C ILE A 136 -15.33 12.30 -13.74
N GLY A 137 -14.93 11.80 -14.91
CA GLY A 137 -15.84 11.48 -16.02
C GLY A 137 -16.57 10.14 -15.82
N ARG A 138 -17.39 9.75 -16.81
CA ARG A 138 -17.89 8.36 -16.94
C ARG A 138 -16.72 7.46 -17.33
N ALA A 139 -15.89 7.11 -16.35
CA ALA A 139 -14.82 6.16 -16.55
C ALA A 139 -15.42 4.80 -16.93
N HIS A 140 -14.70 4.00 -17.72
CA HIS A 140 -15.13 2.64 -18.00
C HIS A 140 -15.32 1.89 -16.67
N ARG A 141 -16.24 0.91 -16.61
CA ARG A 141 -16.54 0.12 -15.38
C ARG A 141 -15.31 -0.44 -14.64
N ARG A 142 -14.16 -0.50 -15.31
CA ARG A 142 -12.88 -1.01 -14.80
C ARG A 142 -12.08 0.01 -13.98
N PHE A 143 -12.47 1.29 -13.96
CA PHE A 143 -11.73 2.33 -13.25
C PHE A 143 -11.82 2.15 -11.74
N ARG A 144 -10.67 2.13 -11.05
CA ARG A 144 -10.53 1.78 -9.64
C ARG A 144 -10.45 2.99 -8.74
N PHE A 145 -11.60 3.63 -8.48
CA PHE A 145 -11.68 4.75 -7.55
C PHE A 145 -11.26 4.37 -6.14
N ASP A 146 -11.55 3.14 -5.71
CA ASP A 146 -11.18 2.67 -4.37
C ASP A 146 -9.68 2.75 -4.12
N LEU A 147 -8.83 2.35 -5.07
CA LEU A 147 -7.38 2.35 -4.85
C LEU A 147 -6.83 3.77 -4.67
N ARG A 148 -7.24 4.70 -5.54
CA ARG A 148 -6.80 6.10 -5.48
C ARG A 148 -7.29 6.79 -4.21
N LEU A 149 -8.58 6.65 -3.90
CA LEU A 149 -9.16 7.28 -2.74
C LEU A 149 -8.69 6.64 -1.43
N SER A 150 -8.44 5.32 -1.41
CA SER A 150 -7.81 4.66 -0.25
C SER A 150 -6.39 5.19 -0.03
N ALA A 151 -5.62 5.41 -1.11
CA ALA A 151 -4.28 5.98 -1.00
C ALA A 151 -4.27 7.43 -0.46
N LEU A 152 -5.32 8.22 -0.72
CA LEU A 152 -5.47 9.57 -0.16
C LEU A 152 -5.96 9.59 1.29
N THR A 153 -6.88 8.68 1.62
CA THR A 153 -7.65 8.74 2.88
C THR A 153 -7.17 7.75 3.93
N GLY A 154 -6.33 6.77 3.55
CA GLY A 154 -5.97 5.64 4.39
C GLY A 154 -7.10 4.66 4.68
N LEU A 155 -8.32 4.91 4.17
CA LEU A 155 -9.50 4.11 4.44
C LEU A 155 -9.53 2.87 3.55
N ARG A 156 -9.92 1.72 4.11
CA ARG A 156 -10.15 0.52 3.30
C ARG A 156 -11.44 0.66 2.50
N ARG A 157 -11.59 -0.10 1.41
CA ARG A 157 -12.74 -0.03 0.49
C ARG A 157 -14.11 0.05 1.19
N VAL A 158 -14.34 -0.76 2.23
CA VAL A 158 -15.60 -0.79 2.99
C VAL A 158 -15.79 0.49 3.82
N GLU A 159 -14.72 0.97 4.46
CA GLU A 159 -14.72 2.19 5.28
C GLU A 159 -14.86 3.43 4.38
N LEU A 160 -14.18 3.44 3.23
CA LEU A 160 -14.29 4.47 2.22
C LEU A 160 -15.72 4.58 1.71
N ARG A 161 -16.39 3.46 1.38
CA ARG A 161 -17.80 3.49 0.96
C ARG A 161 -18.66 4.15 2.03
N ARG A 162 -18.53 3.72 3.29
CA ARG A 162 -19.29 4.26 4.41
C ARG A 162 -19.02 5.76 4.60
N ALA A 163 -17.75 6.16 4.59
CA ALA A 163 -17.34 7.56 4.73
C ALA A 163 -17.86 8.43 3.58
N LEU A 164 -17.93 7.91 2.35
CA LEU A 164 -18.52 8.61 1.22
C LEU A 164 -20.04 8.73 1.33
N GLU A 165 -20.74 7.67 1.79
CA GLU A 165 -22.19 7.69 2.05
C GLU A 165 -22.55 8.68 3.17
N GLU A 166 -21.78 8.70 4.26
CA GLU A 166 -21.95 9.59 5.41
C GLU A 166 -21.35 10.99 5.19
N GLN A 167 -20.64 11.22 4.06
CA GLN A 167 -19.92 12.46 3.75
C GLN A 167 -18.89 12.85 4.84
N ALA A 168 -18.27 11.84 5.44
CA ALA A 168 -17.38 11.93 6.60
C ALA A 168 -15.92 11.60 6.27
N VAL A 169 -15.50 11.74 5.00
CA VAL A 169 -14.09 11.55 4.62
C VAL A 169 -13.24 12.61 5.32
N ARG A 170 -12.29 12.15 6.12
CA ARG A 170 -11.34 13.00 6.86
C ARG A 170 -9.95 12.84 6.24
N LEU A 171 -9.27 13.97 6.07
CA LEU A 171 -7.86 14.04 5.71
C LEU A 171 -7.07 14.61 6.90
N PRO A 172 -5.72 14.57 6.87
CA PRO A 172 -4.90 15.19 7.90
C PRO A 172 -5.27 16.67 8.16
N PRO A 173 -4.98 17.21 9.36
CA PRO A 173 -5.30 18.60 9.69
C PRO A 173 -4.80 19.59 8.64
N GLY A 174 -5.66 20.52 8.21
CA GLY A 174 -5.37 21.50 7.16
C GLY A 174 -5.73 21.04 5.74
N CYS A 175 -6.11 19.78 5.54
CA CYS A 175 -6.54 19.25 4.24
C CYS A 175 -8.07 19.15 4.14
N GLY A 176 -8.60 19.40 2.95
CA GLY A 176 -10.03 19.25 2.64
C GLY A 176 -10.26 18.28 1.48
N PHE A 177 -11.31 17.47 1.56
CA PHE A 177 -11.73 16.58 0.49
C PHE A 177 -13.21 16.81 0.18
N ASN A 178 -13.55 16.97 -1.09
CA ASN A 178 -14.94 17.14 -1.51
C ASN A 178 -15.17 16.43 -2.84
N LEU A 179 -16.30 15.72 -2.95
CA LEU A 179 -16.80 15.16 -4.19
C LEU A 179 -18.15 15.79 -4.50
N GLN A 180 -18.29 16.31 -5.71
CA GLN A 180 -19.59 16.73 -6.24
C GLN A 180 -20.57 15.55 -6.23
N ARG A 181 -21.86 15.84 -6.10
CA ARG A 181 -22.92 14.82 -5.95
C ARG A 181 -22.83 13.75 -7.05
N GLU A 182 -22.73 14.18 -8.30
CA GLU A 182 -22.68 13.31 -9.47
C GLU A 182 -21.41 12.42 -9.46
N ALA A 183 -20.27 12.99 -9.08
CA ALA A 183 -19.01 12.26 -8.96
C ALA A 183 -19.07 11.24 -7.81
N ARG A 184 -19.66 11.61 -6.68
CA ARG A 184 -19.84 10.73 -5.53
C ARG A 184 -20.75 9.55 -5.85
N GLU A 185 -21.86 9.78 -6.54
CA GLU A 185 -22.76 8.72 -6.99
C GLU A 185 -22.05 7.73 -7.91
N ALA A 186 -21.29 8.23 -8.90
CA ALA A 186 -20.50 7.40 -9.81
C ALA A 186 -19.44 6.57 -9.06
N VAL A 187 -18.74 7.17 -8.10
CA VAL A 187 -17.76 6.46 -7.26
C VAL A 187 -18.47 5.40 -6.41
N LEU A 188 -19.59 5.73 -5.75
CA LEU A 188 -20.32 4.78 -4.90
C LEU A 188 -20.88 3.59 -5.69
N GLU A 189 -21.40 3.83 -6.90
CA GLU A 189 -21.85 2.77 -7.80
C GLU A 189 -20.70 1.84 -8.16
N ASN A 190 -19.55 2.40 -8.57
CA ASN A 190 -18.35 1.63 -8.84
C ASN A 190 -17.89 0.82 -7.61
N LEU A 191 -17.88 1.42 -6.41
CA LEU A 191 -17.53 0.70 -5.18
C LEU A 191 -18.48 -0.47 -4.91
N ARG A 192 -19.80 -0.30 -5.13
CA ARG A 192 -20.81 -1.34 -4.94
C ARG A 192 -20.63 -2.50 -5.92
N GLU A 193 -20.47 -2.21 -7.21
CA GLU A 193 -20.24 -3.24 -8.24
C GLU A 193 -19.00 -4.11 -7.93
N HIS A 194 -17.97 -3.52 -7.30
CA HIS A 194 -16.75 -4.24 -6.90
C HIS A 194 -16.86 -4.95 -5.54
N LEU A 195 -17.78 -4.54 -4.66
CA LEU A 195 -18.05 -5.23 -3.39
C LEU A 195 -18.91 -6.49 -3.59
N ASP A 196 -19.80 -6.48 -4.58
CA ASP A 196 -20.63 -7.63 -4.97
C ASP A 196 -19.87 -8.67 -5.80
N ALA A 197 -18.54 -8.71 -5.70
CA ALA A 197 -17.74 -9.80 -6.22
C ALA A 197 -18.25 -11.11 -5.60
N ASN A 198 -18.94 -11.95 -6.37
CA ASN A 198 -19.24 -13.32 -5.97
C ASN A 198 -18.37 -14.27 -6.78
N LEU A 199 -18.23 -15.50 -6.30
CA LEU A 199 -17.38 -16.49 -6.95
C LEU A 199 -17.75 -16.67 -8.43
N ARG A 200 -19.04 -16.65 -8.77
CA ARG A 200 -19.53 -16.74 -10.15
C ARG A 200 -19.11 -15.55 -11.02
N ARG A 201 -18.95 -14.36 -10.45
CA ARG A 201 -18.44 -13.18 -11.17
C ARG A 201 -16.95 -13.32 -11.44
N LEU A 202 -16.17 -13.75 -10.45
CA LEU A 202 -14.74 -14.03 -10.62
C LEU A 202 -14.51 -15.11 -11.68
N GLU A 203 -15.28 -16.20 -11.65
CA GLU A 203 -15.21 -17.28 -12.64
C GLU A 203 -15.49 -16.79 -14.06
N ARG A 204 -16.57 -16.02 -14.25
CA ARG A 204 -16.92 -15.44 -15.56
C ARG A 204 -15.84 -14.51 -16.09
N GLU A 205 -15.28 -13.66 -15.24
CA GLU A 205 -14.21 -12.74 -15.65
C GLU A 205 -12.95 -13.49 -16.09
N VAL A 206 -12.58 -14.57 -15.39
CA VAL A 206 -11.47 -15.45 -15.81
C VAL A 206 -11.78 -16.12 -17.15
N GLN A 207 -13.01 -16.60 -17.35
CA GLN A 207 -13.44 -17.21 -18.62
C GLN A 207 -13.43 -16.21 -19.76
N ASP A 208 -13.92 -15.00 -19.55
CA ASP A 208 -13.97 -13.95 -20.56
C ASP A 208 -12.56 -13.54 -20.99
N GLN A 209 -11.62 -13.37 -20.05
CA GLN A 209 -10.22 -13.07 -20.38
C GLN A 209 -9.51 -14.23 -21.08
N ALA A 210 -9.91 -15.48 -20.82
CA ALA A 210 -9.33 -16.64 -21.50
C ALA A 210 -9.75 -16.73 -22.98
N ARG A 211 -10.86 -16.09 -23.39
CA ARG A 211 -11.33 -16.10 -24.79
C ARG A 211 -10.39 -15.39 -25.76
N ASP A 212 -9.61 -14.44 -25.25
CA ASP A 212 -8.66 -13.66 -26.05
C ASP A 212 -7.38 -14.44 -26.40
N GLY A 213 -7.30 -15.73 -26.05
CA GLY A 213 -6.18 -16.63 -26.37
C GLY A 213 -4.89 -16.36 -25.59
N THR A 214 -4.87 -15.34 -24.73
CA THR A 214 -3.73 -14.98 -23.90
C THR A 214 -3.76 -15.79 -22.59
N PRO A 215 -2.62 -16.34 -22.11
CA PRO A 215 -2.56 -16.99 -20.81
C PRO A 215 -3.04 -16.06 -19.69
N VAL A 216 -4.01 -16.53 -18.89
CA VAL A 216 -4.55 -15.77 -17.77
C VAL A 216 -3.65 -15.96 -16.55
N THR A 217 -2.73 -15.01 -16.33
CA THR A 217 -1.94 -14.89 -15.09
C THR A 217 -2.71 -14.09 -14.03
N LEU A 218 -2.36 -14.25 -12.76
CA LEU A 218 -2.97 -13.52 -11.65
C LEU A 218 -2.76 -12.01 -11.80
N ALA A 219 -1.54 -11.57 -12.09
CA ALA A 219 -1.23 -10.15 -12.27
C ALA A 219 -2.06 -9.55 -13.42
N GLY A 220 -2.06 -10.20 -14.59
CA GLY A 220 -2.85 -9.76 -15.74
C GLY A 220 -4.36 -9.81 -15.48
N PHE A 221 -4.84 -10.81 -14.72
CA PHE A 221 -6.23 -10.88 -14.30
C PHE A 221 -6.61 -9.69 -13.43
N LEU A 222 -5.83 -9.39 -12.39
CA LEU A 222 -6.10 -8.28 -11.46
C LEU A 222 -6.04 -6.93 -12.18
N GLU A 223 -5.09 -6.75 -13.09
CA GLU A 223 -4.94 -5.55 -13.91
C GLU A 223 -6.15 -5.32 -14.82
N ARG A 224 -6.59 -6.34 -15.56
CA ARG A 224 -7.70 -6.21 -16.53
C ARG A 224 -9.09 -6.20 -15.88
N SER A 225 -9.26 -6.95 -14.79
CA SER A 225 -10.56 -7.08 -14.12
C SER A 225 -10.84 -5.95 -13.12
N GLY A 226 -9.79 -5.33 -12.58
CA GLY A 226 -9.94 -4.42 -11.47
C GLY A 226 -10.34 -5.11 -10.15
N PHE A 227 -10.16 -6.42 -9.97
CA PHE A 227 -10.23 -7.00 -8.63
C PHE A 227 -8.95 -6.71 -7.83
N VAL A 228 -9.01 -6.83 -6.50
CA VAL A 228 -7.77 -6.97 -5.69
C VAL A 228 -7.57 -8.43 -5.33
N ILE A 229 -6.31 -8.81 -5.10
CA ILE A 229 -5.96 -10.19 -4.75
C ILE A 229 -6.80 -10.73 -3.57
N GLY A 230 -7.12 -9.87 -2.59
CA GLY A 230 -7.96 -10.23 -1.44
C GLY A 230 -9.38 -10.65 -1.83
N ASP A 231 -9.93 -10.13 -2.92
CA ASP A 231 -11.27 -10.50 -3.40
C ASP A 231 -11.32 -11.99 -3.80
N ILE A 232 -10.20 -12.53 -4.31
CA ILE A 232 -10.05 -13.95 -4.63
C ILE A 232 -9.88 -14.77 -3.35
N TYR A 233 -8.90 -14.42 -2.51
CA TYR A 233 -8.49 -15.24 -1.37
C TYR A 233 -9.45 -15.23 -0.17
N GLN A 234 -10.34 -14.25 -0.10
CA GLN A 234 -11.47 -14.30 0.83
C GLN A 234 -12.48 -15.41 0.48
N ARG A 235 -12.52 -15.85 -0.78
CA ARG A 235 -13.53 -16.79 -1.31
C ARG A 235 -12.95 -18.17 -1.60
N CYS A 236 -11.80 -18.24 -2.27
CA CYS A 236 -11.10 -19.47 -2.64
C CYS A 236 -9.59 -19.21 -2.79
N GLY A 237 -8.87 -19.92 -3.66
CA GLY A 237 -7.54 -19.52 -4.12
C GLY A 237 -7.50 -19.45 -5.64
N TRP A 238 -6.40 -18.93 -6.21
CA TRP A 238 -6.29 -18.65 -7.63
C TRP A 238 -6.28 -19.91 -8.50
N THR A 239 -5.58 -20.97 -8.09
CA THR A 239 -5.63 -22.28 -8.77
C THR A 239 -7.04 -22.85 -8.73
N THR A 240 -7.71 -22.80 -7.58
CA THR A 240 -9.10 -23.23 -7.45
C THR A 240 -10.03 -22.44 -8.38
N LEU A 241 -9.84 -21.12 -8.48
CA LEU A 241 -10.63 -20.26 -9.36
C LEU A 241 -10.41 -20.62 -10.84
N ARG A 242 -9.16 -20.80 -11.27
CA ARG A 242 -8.82 -21.23 -12.64
C ARG A 242 -9.43 -22.59 -12.97
N ARG A 243 -9.41 -23.55 -12.03
CA ARG A 243 -10.01 -24.87 -12.21
C ARG A 243 -11.53 -24.79 -12.34
N LYS A 244 -12.20 -23.99 -11.49
CA LYS A 244 -13.66 -23.74 -11.60
C LYS A 244 -14.06 -23.03 -12.89
N ALA A 245 -13.21 -22.13 -13.38
CA ALA A 245 -13.40 -21.47 -14.66
C ALA A 245 -13.13 -22.38 -15.88
N GLY A 246 -12.63 -23.60 -15.68
CA GLY A 246 -12.36 -24.58 -16.74
C GLY A 246 -11.00 -24.42 -17.42
N LEU A 247 -10.08 -23.65 -16.85
CA LEU A 247 -8.74 -23.40 -17.40
C LEU A 247 -7.72 -24.48 -16.99
N LEU A 248 -8.06 -25.33 -16.03
CA LEU A 248 -7.23 -26.43 -15.54
C LEU A 248 -8.05 -27.73 -15.55
N PRO A 249 -7.42 -28.91 -15.77
CA PRO A 249 -8.12 -30.19 -15.82
C PRO A 249 -8.86 -30.51 -14.51
N ALA A 250 -9.83 -31.42 -14.50
CA ALA A 250 -10.38 -31.88 -13.21
C ALA A 250 -9.35 -32.72 -12.44
N LEU A 251 -9.36 -32.63 -11.11
CA LEU A 251 -8.61 -33.52 -10.22
C LEU A 251 -9.58 -34.54 -9.57
N PRO A 252 -9.08 -35.71 -9.12
CA PRO A 252 -9.83 -36.57 -8.23
C PRO A 252 -10.37 -35.78 -7.02
N PRO A 253 -11.55 -36.13 -6.45
CA PRO A 253 -12.17 -35.34 -5.38
C PRO A 253 -11.25 -35.05 -4.18
N GLU A 254 -10.51 -36.04 -3.70
CA GLU A 254 -9.58 -35.88 -2.57
C GLU A 254 -8.42 -34.92 -2.90
N ASP A 255 -7.85 -35.04 -4.09
CA ASP A 255 -6.80 -34.14 -4.59
C ASP A 255 -7.31 -32.71 -4.78
N ALA A 256 -8.56 -32.56 -5.24
CA ALA A 256 -9.18 -31.26 -5.45
C ALA A 256 -9.44 -30.53 -4.13
N ASP A 257 -9.92 -31.24 -3.10
CA ASP A 257 -10.16 -30.68 -1.78
C ASP A 257 -8.84 -30.28 -1.09
N GLU A 258 -7.82 -31.13 -1.17
CA GLU A 258 -6.48 -30.83 -0.66
C GLU A 258 -5.89 -29.60 -1.38
N GLU A 259 -5.84 -29.60 -2.71
CA GLU A 259 -5.32 -28.47 -3.49
C GLU A 259 -6.08 -27.17 -3.16
N ALA A 260 -7.41 -27.22 -3.04
CA ALA A 260 -8.21 -26.04 -2.73
C ALA A 260 -7.90 -25.48 -1.33
N GLN A 261 -7.64 -26.34 -0.34
CA GLN A 261 -7.23 -25.90 1.00
C GLN A 261 -5.89 -25.16 0.97
N TRP A 262 -4.91 -25.71 0.25
CA TRP A 262 -3.57 -25.11 0.12
C TRP A 262 -3.60 -23.82 -0.72
N SER A 263 -4.33 -23.83 -1.84
CA SER A 263 -4.56 -22.66 -2.71
C SER A 263 -5.17 -21.52 -1.91
N ARG A 264 -6.31 -21.76 -1.22
CA ARG A 264 -6.91 -20.75 -0.33
C ARG A 264 -5.96 -20.30 0.77
N GLY A 265 -5.10 -21.21 1.24
CA GLY A 265 -4.10 -20.95 2.26
C GLY A 265 -3.10 -19.85 1.93
N LEU A 266 -2.80 -19.62 0.65
CA LEU A 266 -1.92 -18.54 0.20
C LEU A 266 -2.47 -17.15 0.56
N GLY A 267 -3.77 -17.03 0.78
CA GLY A 267 -4.42 -15.81 1.28
C GLY A 267 -3.87 -15.32 2.63
N ARG A 268 -3.28 -16.21 3.43
CA ARG A 268 -2.65 -15.89 4.72
C ARG A 268 -1.29 -15.21 4.59
N LEU A 269 -0.74 -15.11 3.38
CA LEU A 269 0.56 -14.52 3.07
C LEU A 269 0.42 -13.11 2.47
N LEU A 270 -0.80 -12.64 2.23
CA LEU A 270 -1.05 -11.38 1.52
C LEU A 270 -0.58 -10.13 2.27
N HIS A 271 -0.21 -10.27 3.55
CA HIS A 271 0.37 -9.20 4.36
C HIS A 271 1.88 -9.06 4.18
N ILE A 272 2.56 -10.00 3.52
CA ILE A 272 4.01 -9.93 3.29
C ILE A 272 4.31 -8.79 2.33
N ASP A 273 5.17 -7.87 2.76
CA ASP A 273 5.47 -6.61 2.10
C ASP A 273 6.95 -6.20 2.14
N ASP A 274 7.85 -7.12 2.47
CA ASP A 274 9.32 -6.94 2.48
C ASP A 274 10.04 -7.83 1.48
N ASP A 275 11.12 -7.32 0.89
CA ASP A 275 11.93 -8.06 -0.09
C ASP A 275 12.55 -9.30 0.55
N LEU A 276 12.95 -9.20 1.82
CA LEU A 276 13.64 -10.27 2.52
C LEU A 276 12.82 -11.58 2.53
N ARG A 277 11.54 -11.52 2.91
CA ARG A 277 10.64 -12.68 2.88
C ARG A 277 10.25 -13.05 1.45
N LEU A 278 9.94 -12.09 0.58
CA LEU A 278 9.52 -12.38 -0.80
C LEU A 278 10.61 -13.15 -1.58
N ASP A 279 11.86 -12.71 -1.48
CA ASP A 279 12.99 -13.34 -2.14
C ASP A 279 13.35 -14.69 -1.51
N ALA A 280 13.24 -14.81 -0.18
CA ALA A 280 13.46 -16.08 0.50
C ALA A 280 12.42 -17.13 0.09
N ILE A 281 11.14 -16.77 0.01
CA ILE A 281 10.09 -17.70 -0.44
C ILE A 281 10.34 -18.09 -1.91
N ARG A 282 10.70 -17.12 -2.77
CA ARG A 282 11.03 -17.41 -4.17
C ARG A 282 12.17 -18.43 -4.29
N ARG A 283 13.33 -18.17 -3.67
CA ARG A 283 14.47 -19.10 -3.75
C ARG A 283 14.22 -20.44 -3.06
N LEU A 284 13.77 -20.40 -1.80
CA LEU A 284 13.75 -21.60 -0.96
C LEU A 284 12.56 -22.50 -1.26
N VAL A 285 11.43 -21.95 -1.71
CA VAL A 285 10.18 -22.70 -1.89
C VAL A 285 9.83 -22.83 -3.38
N VAL A 286 9.84 -21.72 -4.12
CA VAL A 286 9.49 -21.74 -5.55
C VAL A 286 10.63 -22.33 -6.37
N GLU A 287 11.89 -22.03 -6.10
CA GLU A 287 13.03 -22.59 -6.85
C GLU A 287 13.57 -23.88 -6.22
N GLY A 288 13.30 -24.11 -4.93
CA GLY A 288 13.73 -25.29 -4.19
C GLY A 288 15.22 -25.27 -3.82
N GLN A 289 15.80 -24.08 -3.69
CA GLN A 289 17.19 -23.93 -3.22
C GLN A 289 17.31 -24.34 -1.75
N SER A 290 18.46 -24.91 -1.38
CA SER A 290 18.73 -25.23 0.02
C SER A 290 18.97 -23.95 0.86
N PRO A 291 18.55 -23.93 2.13
CA PRO A 291 18.87 -22.83 3.05
C PRO A 291 20.38 -22.65 3.18
N ARG A 292 20.86 -21.41 3.05
CA ARG A 292 22.29 -21.07 3.13
C ARG A 292 22.80 -20.97 4.57
N ASP A 293 21.95 -20.47 5.45
CA ASP A 293 22.27 -20.17 6.84
C ASP A 293 21.03 -20.35 7.74
N GLU A 294 21.17 -20.01 9.02
CA GLU A 294 20.08 -20.08 9.98
C GLU A 294 18.98 -19.02 9.70
N GLY A 295 19.31 -17.90 9.07
CA GLY A 295 18.34 -16.89 8.66
C GLY A 295 17.36 -17.43 7.61
N ASP A 296 17.89 -18.06 6.55
CA ASP A 296 17.09 -18.76 5.53
C ASP A 296 16.19 -19.84 6.16
N ARG A 297 16.69 -20.60 7.15
CA ARG A 297 15.89 -21.61 7.86
C ARG A 297 14.74 -21.00 8.66
N ARG A 298 14.99 -19.89 9.35
CA ARG A 298 13.94 -19.16 10.11
C ARG A 298 12.88 -18.58 9.18
N LEU A 299 13.29 -18.00 8.04
CA LEU A 299 12.38 -17.50 7.00
C LEU A 299 11.50 -18.62 6.44
N LEU A 300 12.10 -19.77 6.11
CA LEU A 300 11.37 -20.93 5.62
C LEU A 300 10.39 -21.49 6.66
N ARG A 301 10.79 -21.54 7.94
CA ARG A 301 9.91 -21.96 9.05
C ARG A 301 8.74 -20.99 9.25
N ALA A 302 8.99 -19.68 9.20
CA ALA A 302 7.95 -18.66 9.29
C ALA A 302 6.91 -18.83 8.16
N PHE A 303 7.38 -19.02 6.93
CA PHE A 303 6.51 -19.30 5.78
C PHE A 303 5.71 -20.60 5.98
N ALA A 304 6.36 -21.69 6.40
CA ALA A 304 5.71 -22.98 6.62
C ALA A 304 4.62 -22.91 7.69
N ALA A 305 4.93 -22.28 8.83
CA ALA A 305 4.00 -22.09 9.94
C ALA A 305 2.73 -21.35 9.51
N ARG A 306 2.85 -20.41 8.57
CA ARG A 306 1.73 -19.61 8.08
C ARG A 306 0.91 -20.32 7.01
N TRP A 307 1.57 -20.94 6.03
CA TRP A 307 0.87 -21.49 4.87
C TRP A 307 0.17 -22.82 5.16
N ALA A 308 0.71 -23.67 6.02
CA ALA A 308 0.31 -25.08 6.06
C ALA A 308 -1.01 -25.43 6.77
N THR A 309 -1.88 -24.46 7.09
CA THR A 309 -3.25 -24.62 7.66
C THR A 309 -3.41 -25.38 8.98
N GLN A 310 -2.46 -26.20 9.43
CA GLN A 310 -2.59 -27.03 10.62
C GLN A 310 -1.63 -26.54 11.73
N PRO A 311 -2.15 -25.88 12.79
CA PRO A 311 -1.34 -25.21 13.81
C PRO A 311 -0.53 -26.14 14.74
N ARG A 312 -0.47 -27.45 14.49
CA ARG A 312 0.02 -28.43 15.48
C ARG A 312 0.72 -29.66 14.93
N GLN A 313 0.79 -29.84 13.62
CA GLN A 313 1.68 -30.86 13.07
C GLN A 313 3.02 -30.19 12.83
N GLN A 314 4.10 -30.78 13.34
CA GLN A 314 5.48 -30.39 13.04
C GLN A 314 5.65 -30.41 11.52
N LEU A 315 5.38 -29.28 10.86
CA LEU A 315 5.50 -29.22 9.43
C LEU A 315 6.96 -29.04 9.10
N ALA A 316 7.64 -30.17 8.97
CA ALA A 316 8.94 -30.23 8.35
C ALA A 316 8.84 -29.60 6.96
N THR A 317 9.85 -28.83 6.60
CA THR A 317 10.00 -28.17 5.28
C THR A 317 9.92 -29.16 4.11
N SER A 318 10.17 -30.44 4.37
CA SER A 318 9.97 -31.56 3.43
C SER A 318 8.53 -31.73 2.96
N ILE A 319 7.54 -31.52 3.85
CA ILE A 319 6.11 -31.66 3.52
C ILE A 319 5.68 -30.60 2.51
N LEU A 320 6.15 -29.35 2.65
CA LEU A 320 5.88 -28.28 1.68
C LEU A 320 6.36 -28.67 0.28
N HIS A 321 7.62 -29.12 0.16
CA HIS A 321 8.19 -29.52 -1.11
C HIS A 321 7.53 -30.77 -1.70
N GLU A 322 7.10 -31.72 -0.86
CA GLU A 322 6.29 -32.85 -1.29
C GLU A 322 4.94 -32.40 -1.88
N ARG A 323 4.24 -31.48 -1.21
CA ARG A 323 2.96 -30.95 -1.69
C ARG A 323 3.10 -30.14 -2.97
N LEU A 324 4.13 -29.31 -3.09
CA LEU A 324 4.43 -28.58 -4.32
C LEU A 324 4.81 -29.50 -5.49
N ARG A 325 5.41 -30.66 -5.21
CA ARG A 325 5.65 -31.71 -6.23
C ARG A 325 4.36 -32.40 -6.65
N ARG A 326 3.46 -32.69 -5.71
CA ARG A 326 2.14 -33.30 -5.98
C ARG A 326 1.23 -32.36 -6.77
N PHE A 327 1.23 -31.06 -6.43
CA PHE A 327 0.35 -30.05 -7.02
C PHE A 327 1.17 -28.92 -7.67
N PRO A 328 1.65 -29.10 -8.93
CA PRO A 328 2.52 -28.13 -9.60
C PRO A 328 1.83 -26.78 -9.86
N GLU A 329 0.50 -26.74 -9.99
CA GLU A 329 -0.23 -25.47 -10.14
C GLU A 329 -0.18 -24.61 -8.88
N LEU A 330 -0.08 -25.21 -7.67
CA LEU A 330 0.14 -24.45 -6.44
C LEU A 330 1.50 -23.75 -6.43
N ARG A 331 2.53 -24.39 -7.00
CA ARG A 331 3.86 -23.77 -7.15
C ARG A 331 3.79 -22.56 -8.07
N ARG A 332 3.05 -22.67 -9.17
CA ARG A 332 2.82 -21.56 -10.11
C ARG A 332 2.01 -20.45 -9.47
N GLU A 333 0.94 -20.79 -8.77
CA GLU A 333 0.12 -19.83 -8.03
C GLU A 333 0.96 -19.07 -6.99
N LEU A 334 1.79 -19.77 -6.19
CA LEU A 334 2.68 -19.13 -5.24
C LEU A 334 3.62 -18.14 -5.95
N ALA A 335 4.21 -18.52 -7.08
CA ALA A 335 5.08 -17.63 -7.85
C ALA A 335 4.34 -16.36 -8.32
N GLU A 336 3.12 -16.50 -8.86
CA GLU A 336 2.29 -15.39 -9.31
C GLU A 336 1.83 -14.50 -8.14
N VAL A 337 1.54 -15.06 -6.96
CA VAL A 337 1.24 -14.29 -5.75
C VAL A 337 2.45 -13.45 -5.35
N LEU A 338 3.65 -14.03 -5.32
CA LEU A 338 4.88 -13.31 -4.97
C LEU A 338 5.18 -12.18 -5.97
N GLU A 339 4.91 -12.38 -7.26
CA GLU A 339 5.01 -11.33 -8.28
C GLU A 339 4.08 -10.14 -7.98
N VAL A 340 2.81 -10.42 -7.67
CA VAL A 340 1.83 -9.38 -7.32
C VAL A 340 2.23 -8.63 -6.04
N LEU A 341 2.73 -9.34 -5.02
CA LEU A 341 3.18 -8.72 -3.78
C LEU A 341 4.45 -7.86 -4.00
N ALA A 342 5.42 -8.36 -4.77
CA ALA A 342 6.63 -7.61 -5.11
C ALA A 342 6.31 -6.33 -5.90
N ALA A 343 5.39 -6.40 -6.87
CA ALA A 343 4.96 -5.23 -7.64
C ALA A 343 4.28 -4.15 -6.77
N ARG A 344 3.52 -4.55 -5.74
CA ARG A 344 2.95 -3.60 -4.76
C ARG A 344 4.04 -2.95 -3.93
N ARG A 345 5.03 -3.73 -3.50
CA ARG A 345 6.14 -3.24 -2.68
C ARG A 345 7.00 -2.24 -3.45
N GLN A 346 7.22 -2.41 -4.75
CA GLN A 346 7.98 -1.42 -5.56
C GLN A 346 7.37 0.00 -5.51
N LEU A 347 6.11 0.13 -5.08
CA LEU A 347 5.44 1.42 -4.89
C LEU A 347 5.67 2.03 -3.49
N ALA A 348 6.21 1.26 -2.55
CA ALA A 348 6.53 1.67 -1.18
C ALA A 348 8.02 1.99 -1.02
N ALA A 349 8.38 2.73 0.03
CA ALA A 349 9.78 3.00 0.35
C ALA A 349 10.54 1.67 0.61
N PRO A 350 11.83 1.55 0.23
CA PRO A 350 12.59 0.33 0.43
C PRO A 350 12.67 -0.02 1.92
N ASP A 351 12.37 -1.27 2.23
CA ASP A 351 12.49 -1.83 3.57
C ASP A 351 13.96 -1.90 3.99
N ARG A 352 14.21 -1.57 5.26
CA ARG A 352 15.55 -1.65 5.84
C ARG A 352 15.61 -2.88 6.72
N ARG A 353 16.50 -3.80 6.36
CA ARG A 353 16.83 -4.94 7.20
C ARG A 353 17.18 -4.45 8.61
N TRP A 354 16.60 -5.10 9.62
CA TRP A 354 16.77 -4.73 11.01
C TRP A 354 18.20 -5.01 11.50
N THR A 355 18.65 -6.25 11.36
CA THR A 355 20.03 -6.68 11.64
C THR A 355 20.45 -7.79 10.68
N ASP A 356 21.75 -8.08 10.62
CA ASP A 356 22.28 -9.16 9.77
C ASP A 356 21.88 -10.56 10.24
N ASP A 357 21.63 -10.75 11.53
CA ASP A 357 21.31 -12.06 12.12
C ASP A 357 19.81 -12.30 12.32
N GLU A 358 19.01 -11.23 12.36
CA GLU A 358 17.56 -11.32 12.54
C GLU A 358 16.86 -10.96 11.23
N PRO A 359 16.17 -11.93 10.60
CA PRO A 359 15.49 -11.72 9.33
C PRO A 359 14.18 -10.93 9.50
N LEU A 360 14.30 -9.71 10.03
CA LEU A 360 13.24 -8.71 10.14
C LEU A 360 13.58 -7.49 9.28
N ALA A 361 12.54 -6.86 8.78
CA ALA A 361 12.58 -5.62 8.03
C ALA A 361 11.77 -4.57 8.78
N VAL A 362 12.36 -3.40 8.99
CA VAL A 362 11.67 -2.30 9.66
C VAL A 362 10.53 -1.81 8.76
N HIS A 363 9.38 -1.57 9.39
CA HIS A 363 8.12 -1.16 8.78
C HIS A 363 7.38 -2.22 7.95
N ALA A 364 7.90 -3.44 7.89
CA ALA A 364 7.20 -4.59 7.31
C ALA A 364 6.18 -5.19 8.29
N HIS A 365 5.23 -5.97 7.76
CA HIS A 365 4.10 -6.51 8.51
C HIS A 365 4.24 -7.99 8.85
N TYR A 366 3.98 -8.36 10.11
CA TYR A 366 4.20 -9.70 10.64
C TYR A 366 3.01 -10.19 11.47
N GLU A 367 2.82 -11.50 11.44
CA GLU A 367 1.99 -12.22 12.40
C GLU A 367 2.83 -12.70 13.59
N ARG A 368 2.19 -12.99 14.72
CA ARG A 368 2.88 -13.38 15.97
C ARG A 368 3.76 -14.61 15.78
N GLU A 369 3.26 -15.61 15.06
CA GLU A 369 3.98 -16.85 14.77
C GLU A 369 5.24 -16.58 13.94
N GLU A 370 5.15 -15.68 12.97
CA GLU A 370 6.28 -15.28 12.14
C GLU A 370 7.35 -14.58 12.99
N MET A 371 6.96 -13.66 13.88
CA MET A 371 7.90 -12.98 14.78
C MET A 371 8.72 -13.99 15.60
N LEU A 372 8.05 -15.02 16.15
CA LEU A 372 8.73 -16.05 16.95
C LEU A 372 9.66 -16.92 16.11
N CYS A 373 9.28 -17.28 14.87
CA CYS A 373 10.15 -18.00 13.95
C CYS A 373 11.40 -17.18 13.59
N LEU A 374 11.20 -15.93 13.19
CA LEU A 374 12.27 -15.04 12.71
C LEU A 374 13.26 -14.68 13.83
N LEU A 375 12.79 -14.58 15.08
CA LEU A 375 13.62 -14.36 16.26
C LEU A 375 14.15 -15.66 16.90
N GLY A 376 13.98 -16.81 16.25
CA GLY A 376 14.55 -18.10 16.71
C GLY A 376 13.88 -18.70 17.95
N ASN A 377 12.68 -18.25 18.31
CA ASN A 377 11.93 -18.70 19.49
C ASN A 377 10.79 -19.68 19.17
N TRP A 378 10.60 -19.99 17.89
CA TRP A 378 9.79 -21.09 17.39
C TRP A 378 10.69 -22.03 16.58
N THR A 379 10.80 -23.27 17.04
CA THR A 379 11.59 -24.33 16.40
C THR A 379 10.72 -25.53 16.07
N ASP A 380 11.30 -26.56 15.47
CA ASP A 380 10.57 -27.78 15.11
C ASP A 380 10.17 -28.57 16.38
N GLU A 381 10.93 -28.38 17.47
CA GLU A 381 10.72 -28.99 18.79
C GLU A 381 9.85 -28.13 19.72
N ARG A 382 9.88 -26.80 19.59
CA ARG A 382 9.21 -25.87 20.52
C ARG A 382 8.38 -24.82 19.78
N GLN A 383 7.06 -24.90 20.00
CA GLN A 383 6.06 -24.02 19.37
C GLN A 383 5.20 -23.32 20.43
N PRO A 384 5.73 -22.29 21.08
CA PRO A 384 5.10 -21.77 22.29
C PRO A 384 3.93 -20.82 21.95
N PRO A 385 2.70 -21.05 22.48
CA PRO A 385 1.55 -20.19 22.20
C PRO A 385 1.81 -18.76 22.69
N TRP A 386 1.28 -17.77 21.96
CA TRP A 386 1.37 -16.35 22.34
C TRP A 386 0.04 -15.64 22.12
N ARG A 387 -0.56 -15.15 23.20
CA ARG A 387 -1.83 -14.38 23.16
C ARG A 387 -1.75 -13.01 23.83
N GLU A 388 -0.75 -12.81 24.68
CA GLU A 388 -0.59 -11.61 25.50
C GLU A 388 -0.05 -10.41 24.69
N GLY A 389 -0.24 -9.20 25.22
CA GLY A 389 0.19 -7.95 24.60
C GLY A 389 1.71 -7.70 24.62
N VAL A 390 2.44 -8.41 25.47
CA VAL A 390 3.90 -8.39 25.51
C VAL A 390 4.41 -9.80 25.76
N ARG A 391 5.56 -10.15 25.19
CA ARG A 391 6.23 -11.42 25.47
C ARG A 391 7.72 -11.25 25.59
N PHE A 392 8.28 -11.75 26.68
CA PHE A 392 9.72 -11.81 26.90
C PHE A 392 10.31 -13.10 26.32
N LEU A 393 11.40 -12.96 25.57
CA LEU A 393 12.17 -14.05 24.98
C LEU A 393 13.47 -14.22 25.77
N GLU A 394 13.50 -15.21 26.65
CA GLU A 394 14.63 -15.49 27.56
C GLU A 394 15.95 -15.66 26.79
N ALA A 395 15.95 -16.43 25.70
CA ALA A 395 17.15 -16.78 24.95
C ALA A 395 17.85 -15.55 24.34
N THR A 396 17.09 -14.53 23.96
CA THR A 396 17.61 -13.30 23.33
C THR A 396 17.45 -12.07 24.22
N ARG A 397 16.99 -12.23 25.47
CA ARG A 397 16.66 -11.15 26.41
C ARG A 397 15.83 -10.03 25.76
N THR A 398 14.84 -10.41 24.95
CA THR A 398 14.07 -9.47 24.13
C THR A 398 12.60 -9.47 24.50
N ASP A 399 12.04 -8.31 24.85
CA ASP A 399 10.60 -8.10 24.95
C ASP A 399 10.00 -7.76 23.58
N LEU A 400 8.93 -8.44 23.21
CA LEU A 400 8.12 -8.16 22.03
C LEU A 400 6.82 -7.51 22.46
N PHE A 401 6.66 -6.22 22.18
CA PHE A 401 5.44 -5.46 22.42
C PHE A 401 4.54 -5.54 21.19
N VAL A 402 3.33 -6.11 21.33
CA VAL A 402 2.33 -6.21 20.26
C VAL A 402 1.09 -5.38 20.61
N VAL A 403 0.92 -4.25 19.93
CA VAL A 403 -0.11 -3.27 20.25
C VAL A 403 -1.15 -3.18 19.15
N THR A 404 -2.42 -3.07 19.54
CA THR A 404 -3.55 -2.77 18.64
C THR A 404 -4.12 -1.41 19.03
N LEU A 405 -4.03 -0.42 18.14
CA LEU A 405 -4.46 0.95 18.43
C LEU A 405 -5.99 1.06 18.53
N GLU A 406 -6.72 0.54 17.55
CA GLU A 406 -8.18 0.54 17.53
C GLU A 406 -8.74 -0.75 18.15
N LYS A 407 -9.05 -0.72 19.44
CA LYS A 407 -9.77 -1.83 20.12
C LYS A 407 -11.26 -1.73 19.81
N ALA A 408 -11.85 -2.81 19.27
CA ALA A 408 -13.23 -2.83 18.76
C ALA A 408 -14.30 -2.43 19.80
N GLU A 409 -14.01 -2.62 21.09
CA GLU A 409 -14.89 -2.30 22.23
C GLU A 409 -15.09 -0.79 22.46
N HIS A 410 -14.23 0.07 21.89
CA HIS A 410 -14.31 1.53 22.08
C HIS A 410 -15.12 2.28 21.02
N ARG A 411 -15.70 1.58 20.04
CA ARG A 411 -16.58 2.21 19.02
C ARG A 411 -17.90 2.75 19.60
N PHE A 412 -18.24 2.44 20.85
CA PHE A 412 -19.53 2.76 21.47
C PHE A 412 -19.46 3.59 22.76
N SER A 413 -18.28 4.03 23.22
CA SER A 413 -18.16 4.91 24.39
C SER A 413 -17.10 6.00 24.18
N PRO A 414 -17.49 7.28 24.02
CA PRO A 414 -16.58 8.39 23.77
C PRO A 414 -15.71 8.80 24.97
N GLN A 415 -15.77 8.08 26.11
CA GLN A 415 -15.11 8.45 27.36
C GLN A 415 -13.91 7.57 27.76
N VAL A 416 -13.56 6.52 27.00
CA VAL A 416 -12.41 5.67 27.31
C VAL A 416 -11.22 6.07 26.44
N ARG A 417 -10.27 6.82 27.02
CA ARG A 417 -9.00 7.15 26.36
C ARG A 417 -8.27 5.87 25.94
N TYR A 418 -7.67 5.89 24.75
CA TYR A 418 -6.75 4.84 24.32
C TYR A 418 -5.60 4.73 25.33
N GLN A 419 -5.39 3.53 25.87
CA GLN A 419 -4.31 3.25 26.82
C GLN A 419 -2.94 3.22 26.11
N ASP A 420 -2.94 2.90 24.81
CA ASP A 420 -1.75 2.81 23.97
C ASP A 420 -1.94 3.74 22.76
N TYR A 421 -1.05 4.69 22.53
CA TYR A 421 -1.17 5.67 21.46
C TYR A 421 0.18 6.24 21.03
N VAL A 422 0.24 6.70 19.78
CA VAL A 422 1.38 7.42 19.22
C VAL A 422 1.34 8.87 19.71
N ILE A 423 2.42 9.36 20.33
CA ILE A 423 2.51 10.77 20.77
C ILE A 423 2.98 11.64 19.60
N ASN A 424 4.03 11.19 18.92
CA ASN A 424 4.57 11.74 17.68
C ASN A 424 5.43 10.66 17.02
N ARG A 425 6.14 10.98 15.93
CA ARG A 425 6.95 9.99 15.19
C ARG A 425 8.02 9.28 16.01
N ASP A 426 8.53 9.90 17.08
CA ASP A 426 9.64 9.36 17.86
C ASP A 426 9.19 8.82 19.22
N LEU A 427 7.96 9.13 19.65
CA LEU A 427 7.46 8.83 21.00
C LEU A 427 6.16 8.03 20.96
N PHE A 428 6.13 6.94 21.71
CA PHE A 428 4.99 6.05 21.85
C PHE A 428 4.60 5.91 23.33
N HIS A 429 3.31 6.06 23.63
CA HIS A 429 2.78 5.79 24.95
C HIS A 429 2.23 4.35 25.01
N TRP A 430 2.63 3.60 26.03
CA TRP A 430 2.17 2.24 26.28
C TRP A 430 1.80 2.06 27.75
N GLN A 431 0.75 1.28 28.02
CA GLN A 431 0.37 0.90 29.38
C GLN A 431 0.62 -0.58 29.64
N SER A 432 1.19 -0.89 30.80
CA SER A 432 1.48 -2.26 31.21
C SER A 432 0.24 -3.07 31.55
N GLN A 433 0.41 -4.39 31.65
CA GLN A 433 -0.60 -5.26 32.26
C GLN A 433 -0.91 -4.78 33.68
N ASN A 434 -2.17 -4.96 34.12
CA ASN A 434 -2.70 -4.43 35.39
C ASN A 434 -1.87 -4.81 36.62
N ALA A 435 -1.20 -5.96 36.62
CA ALA A 435 -0.40 -6.43 37.76
C ALA A 435 1.06 -5.94 37.75
N THR A 436 1.55 -5.43 36.62
CA THR A 436 2.95 -5.02 36.45
C THR A 436 3.15 -3.65 37.07
N GLY A 437 4.14 -3.56 37.97
CA GLY A 437 4.56 -2.31 38.58
C GLY A 437 6.06 -2.13 38.68
N PRO A 438 6.53 -0.94 39.09
CA PRO A 438 7.94 -0.55 39.00
C PRO A 438 8.84 -1.50 39.79
N ASP A 439 8.37 -2.06 40.91
CA ASP A 439 9.15 -2.97 41.74
C ASP A 439 9.08 -4.44 41.29
N SER A 440 8.26 -4.76 40.27
CA SER A 440 8.19 -6.12 39.73
C SER A 440 9.40 -6.41 38.83
N PRO A 441 9.84 -7.68 38.69
CA PRO A 441 10.94 -8.03 37.79
C PRO A 441 10.73 -7.54 36.36
N THR A 442 9.50 -7.64 35.85
CA THR A 442 9.11 -7.13 34.54
C THR A 442 9.17 -5.60 34.45
N GLY A 443 8.67 -4.89 35.47
CA GLY A 443 8.73 -3.42 35.52
C GLY A 443 10.17 -2.92 35.61
N GLN A 444 11.00 -3.51 36.48
CA GLN A 444 12.42 -3.21 36.58
C GLN A 444 13.14 -3.44 35.24
N ARG A 445 12.81 -4.51 34.51
CA ARG A 445 13.37 -4.75 33.18
C ARG A 445 13.02 -3.63 32.20
N TYR A 446 11.77 -3.16 32.18
CA TYR A 446 11.36 -2.06 31.29
C TYR A 446 12.04 -0.73 31.64
N LEU A 447 12.21 -0.44 32.94
CA LEU A 447 12.78 0.82 33.42
C LEU A 447 14.30 0.88 33.23
N THR A 448 14.98 -0.22 33.55
CA THR A 448 16.44 -0.30 33.54
C THR A 448 16.99 -0.71 32.17
N GLY A 449 16.17 -1.36 31.33
CA GLY A 449 16.62 -2.00 30.11
C GLY A 449 17.58 -3.17 30.37
N HIS A 450 17.52 -3.79 31.56
CA HIS A 450 18.41 -4.88 31.95
C HIS A 450 17.65 -6.04 32.62
N VAL A 451 18.19 -7.24 32.48
CA VAL A 451 17.73 -8.46 33.13
C VAL A 451 18.96 -9.27 33.56
N ASP A 452 19.04 -9.64 34.83
CA ASP A 452 20.20 -10.33 35.41
C ASP A 452 21.55 -9.64 35.11
N GLY A 453 21.57 -8.31 35.15
CA GLY A 453 22.76 -7.49 34.87
C GLY A 453 23.18 -7.42 33.40
N GLN A 454 22.40 -8.01 32.48
CA GLN A 454 22.64 -8.00 31.04
C GLN A 454 21.64 -7.08 30.34
N PRO A 455 22.02 -6.43 29.22
CA PRO A 455 21.11 -5.57 28.48
C PRO A 455 19.94 -6.38 27.92
N ALA A 456 18.74 -5.85 28.11
CA ALA A 456 17.50 -6.33 27.50
C ALA A 456 17.14 -5.44 26.30
N ARG A 457 16.48 -6.05 25.31
CA ARG A 457 15.99 -5.36 24.12
C ARG A 457 14.48 -5.27 24.17
N HIS A 458 13.91 -4.20 23.64
CA HIS A 458 12.46 -4.01 23.56
C HIS A 458 12.11 -3.69 22.11
N LEU A 459 11.26 -4.50 21.49
CA LEU A 459 10.84 -4.37 20.09
C LEU A 459 9.35 -4.06 20.02
N LEU A 460 8.96 -3.12 19.17
CA LEU A 460 7.57 -2.69 19.02
C LEU A 460 6.96 -3.15 17.70
N PHE A 461 5.82 -3.80 17.80
CA PHE A 461 4.97 -4.23 16.70
C PHE A 461 3.57 -3.65 16.90
N VAL A 462 3.07 -2.90 15.92
CA VAL A 462 1.78 -2.18 16.05
C VAL A 462 0.88 -2.53 14.89
N ARG A 463 -0.41 -2.70 15.16
CA ARG A 463 -1.46 -2.74 14.16
C ARG A 463 -2.57 -1.76 14.50
N ARG A 464 -3.34 -1.37 13.50
CA ARG A 464 -4.52 -0.53 13.72
C ARG A 464 -5.66 -1.35 14.27
N THR A 465 -6.11 -2.34 13.52
CA THR A 465 -7.27 -3.16 13.89
C THR A 465 -6.89 -4.62 14.10
N HIS A 466 -7.81 -5.42 14.65
CA HIS A 466 -7.57 -6.85 14.84
C HIS A 466 -7.43 -7.67 13.55
N GLN A 467 -7.83 -7.09 12.41
CA GLN A 467 -7.78 -7.73 11.09
C GLN A 467 -6.44 -7.54 10.39
N ASP A 468 -5.63 -6.58 10.86
CA ASP A 468 -4.36 -6.24 10.24
C ASP A 468 -3.22 -7.07 10.87
N ALA A 469 -2.20 -7.34 10.06
CA ALA A 469 -0.91 -7.81 10.56
C ALA A 469 -0.19 -6.69 11.33
N PHE A 470 0.80 -7.02 12.15
CA PHE A 470 1.53 -6.04 12.93
C PHE A 470 2.72 -5.48 12.17
N GLN A 471 2.78 -4.17 12.02
CA GLN A 471 3.93 -3.48 11.48
C GLN A 471 5.06 -3.42 12.52
N PHE A 472 6.28 -3.80 12.14
CA PHE A 472 7.46 -3.66 12.99
C PHE A 472 7.96 -2.21 12.98
N LEU A 473 7.99 -1.55 14.15
CA LEU A 473 8.38 -0.14 14.27
C LEU A 473 9.81 0.06 14.78
N GLY A 474 10.50 -1.01 15.16
CA GLY A 474 11.89 -0.95 15.64
C GLY A 474 12.02 -1.13 17.16
N SER A 475 13.10 -0.59 17.72
CA SER A 475 13.41 -0.70 19.14
C SER A 475 12.76 0.39 19.99
N LEU A 476 12.53 0.06 21.26
CA LEU A 476 12.06 0.96 22.28
C LEU A 476 13.17 1.28 23.28
N ALA A 477 13.32 2.57 23.60
CA ALA A 477 14.16 3.04 24.70
C ALA A 477 13.29 3.80 25.71
N HIS A 478 13.44 3.48 27.00
CA HIS A 478 12.66 4.10 28.06
C HIS A 478 12.95 5.61 28.13
N VAL A 479 11.90 6.44 28.19
CA VAL A 479 12.02 7.90 28.36
C VAL A 479 11.48 8.32 29.72
N ALA A 480 10.26 7.93 30.03
CA ALA A 480 9.59 8.27 31.28
C ALA A 480 8.56 7.22 31.63
N SER A 481 8.25 7.09 32.92
CA SER A 481 7.18 6.23 33.40
C SER A 481 6.46 6.86 34.59
N GLN A 482 5.17 6.58 34.74
CA GLN A 482 4.36 6.99 35.88
C GLN A 482 3.32 5.92 36.21
N GLY A 483 2.76 5.98 37.42
CA GLY A 483 1.82 4.98 37.91
C GLY A 483 2.51 3.71 38.43
N ALA A 484 1.77 2.93 39.21
CA ALA A 484 2.28 1.73 39.85
C ALA A 484 1.73 0.46 39.20
N LYS A 485 0.40 0.26 39.22
CA LYS A 485 -0.25 -0.95 38.69
C LYS A 485 -1.57 -0.56 38.02
N PRO A 486 -1.61 -0.35 36.68
CA PRO A 486 -0.52 -0.51 35.71
C PRO A 486 0.45 0.68 35.66
N MET A 487 1.61 0.47 35.05
CA MET A 487 2.57 1.52 34.67
C MET A 487 2.19 2.11 33.31
N SER A 488 2.24 3.44 33.21
CA SER A 488 2.19 4.18 31.95
C SER A 488 3.62 4.56 31.57
N ILE A 489 4.09 4.09 30.42
CA ILE A 489 5.47 4.28 29.97
C ILE A 489 5.49 5.02 28.63
N THR A 490 6.30 6.06 28.56
CA THR A 490 6.67 6.74 27.32
C THR A 490 7.97 6.13 26.82
N TRP A 491 7.91 5.58 25.62
CA TRP A 491 9.03 4.99 24.91
C TRP A 491 9.47 5.90 23.77
N ARG A 492 10.77 5.98 23.54
CA ARG A 492 11.34 6.46 22.29
C ARG A 492 11.43 5.29 21.32
N VAL A 493 10.93 5.47 20.10
CA VAL A 493 10.95 4.48 19.03
C VAL A 493 12.14 4.78 18.10
N THR A 494 12.88 3.74 17.69
CA THR A 494 13.97 3.89 16.72
C THR A 494 13.95 2.76 15.68
N PRO A 495 13.89 3.06 14.38
CA PRO A 495 13.86 4.41 13.78
C PRO A 495 12.51 5.11 13.98
N ALA A 496 12.43 6.39 13.57
CA ALA A 496 11.19 7.18 13.65
C ALA A 496 10.04 6.47 12.92
N MET A 497 8.86 6.45 13.53
CA MET A 497 7.67 5.83 12.97
C MET A 497 7.28 6.47 11.62
N PRO A 498 6.64 5.70 10.71
CA PRO A 498 6.16 6.25 9.46
C PRO A 498 4.99 7.23 9.70
N MET A 499 4.78 8.15 8.76
CA MET A 499 3.83 9.26 8.90
C MET A 499 2.38 8.80 9.09
N ASP A 500 1.99 7.75 8.39
CA ASP A 500 0.64 7.21 8.43
C ASP A 500 0.24 6.78 9.86
N MET A 501 1.18 6.24 10.64
CA MET A 501 0.94 5.85 12.04
C MET A 501 0.58 7.03 12.96
N VAL A 502 1.02 8.25 12.65
CA VAL A 502 0.72 9.46 13.44
C VAL A 502 -0.67 10.01 13.10
N GLU A 503 -1.07 9.98 11.83
CA GLU A 503 -2.34 10.55 11.35
C GLU A 503 -3.57 9.77 11.84
N GLY A 504 -3.40 8.51 12.28
CA GLY A 504 -4.47 7.68 12.83
C GLY A 504 -4.87 7.98 14.29
N THR A 505 -4.05 8.74 15.03
CA THR A 505 -4.25 8.98 16.47
C THR A 505 -4.68 10.42 16.79
N SER A 506 -4.59 11.35 15.83
CA SER A 506 -4.90 12.78 16.03
C SER A 506 -6.40 13.10 16.08
N ALA A 507 -7.29 12.11 16.18
CA ALA A 507 -8.73 12.34 16.36
C ALA A 507 -9.13 12.56 17.84
N ALA A 508 -8.17 12.56 18.77
CA ALA A 508 -8.40 12.83 20.19
C ALA A 508 -7.46 13.94 20.68
N GLY A 509 -7.72 15.17 20.23
CA GLY A 509 -7.12 16.40 20.74
C GLY A 509 -8.19 17.47 20.85
#